data_AF-A0A1H4SY62-F1
#
_entry.id   AF-A0A1H4SY62-F1
#
_cell.length_a   1.000
_cell.length_b   1.000
_cell.length_c   1.000
_cell.angle_alpha   90.00
_cell.angle_beta   90.00
_cell.angle_gamma   90.00
#
_symmetry.space_group_name_H-M   'P 1'
#
loop_
_entity.id
_entity.type
_entity.pdbx_description
1 polymer ?
#
loop_
_entity_poly.entity_id
_entity_poly.type
_entity_poly.pdbx_seq_one_letter_code
_entity_poly.pdbx_strand_id
1 'polypeptide(L)'
;MAGHLARGLVPRTKNPANPATVVMQVTDRRLHIVYVSRVRALSGQPGPVEAGWATDIRNVTWIRDRSDVVGGDHEIGFVDGSWCTVHFWGQGWSRMSDAFPLRLGHLDRIPNQR
;
A
#
# COMPACT_ATOMS: atom_id res chain seq x y z
N MET A 1 -12.07 4.29 5.27
CA MET A 1 -11.03 3.24 5.14
C MET A 1 -9.66 3.85 4.84
N ALA A 2 -9.61 4.82 3.92
CA ALA A 2 -8.40 5.56 3.58
C ALA A 2 -7.62 6.10 4.80
N GLY A 3 -8.31 6.72 5.77
CA GLY A 3 -7.67 7.22 7.00
C GLY A 3 -7.00 6.12 7.85
N HIS A 4 -7.57 4.90 7.87
CA HIS A 4 -6.95 3.78 8.57
C HIS A 4 -5.74 3.24 7.82
N LEU A 5 -5.78 3.20 6.49
CA LEU A 5 -4.62 2.87 5.66
C LEU A 5 -3.51 3.91 5.84
N ALA A 6 -3.83 5.20 5.75
CA ALA A 6 -2.88 6.29 5.98
C ALA A 6 -2.18 6.17 7.34
N ARG A 7 -2.94 5.84 8.40
CA ARG A 7 -2.36 5.56 9.72
C ARG A 7 -1.50 4.29 9.72
N GLY A 8 -1.88 3.26 8.98
CA GLY A 8 -1.13 2.02 8.82
C GLY A 8 0.16 2.17 8.01
N LEU A 9 0.31 3.22 7.18
CA LEU A 9 1.55 3.52 6.48
C LEU A 9 2.61 4.17 7.38
N VAL A 10 2.25 4.52 8.62
CA VAL A 10 3.16 5.11 9.61
C VAL A 10 3.49 4.04 10.66
N PRO A 11 4.73 3.52 10.69
CA PRO A 11 5.16 2.58 11.73
C PRO A 11 4.91 3.12 13.14
N ARG A 12 4.40 2.27 14.03
CA ARG A 12 4.15 2.63 15.44
C ARG A 12 5.46 2.90 16.19
N THR A 13 6.48 2.11 15.90
CA THR A 13 7.84 2.23 16.44
C THR A 13 8.73 3.00 15.47
N LYS A 14 9.06 4.24 15.81
CA LYS A 14 10.02 5.07 15.06
C LYS A 14 11.40 4.94 15.72
N ASN A 15 12.16 3.90 15.38
CA ASN A 15 13.59 3.85 15.73
C ASN A 15 14.39 4.50 14.59
N PRO A 16 14.96 5.70 14.77
CA PRO A 16 15.69 6.39 13.71
C PRO A 16 16.97 5.66 13.29
N ALA A 17 17.60 4.93 14.22
CA ALA A 17 18.80 4.15 13.94
C ALA A 17 18.49 2.87 13.13
N ASN A 18 17.22 2.48 13.09
CA ASN A 18 16.75 1.26 12.47
C ASN A 18 15.29 1.37 12.01
N PRO A 19 15.00 2.13 10.95
CA PRO A 19 13.63 2.33 10.49
C PRO A 19 13.06 1.02 9.93
N ALA A 20 11.85 0.69 10.35
CA ALA A 20 11.11 -0.44 9.77
C ALA A 20 10.74 -0.13 8.32
N THR A 21 10.88 -1.12 7.44
CA THR A 21 10.35 -1.05 6.08
C THR A 21 8.85 -1.30 6.12
N VAL A 22 8.06 -0.39 5.55
CA VAL A 22 6.62 -0.60 5.36
C VAL A 22 6.43 -1.41 4.09
N VAL A 23 5.76 -2.55 4.20
CA VAL A 23 5.46 -3.42 3.07
C VAL A 23 3.95 -3.53 2.93
N MET A 24 3.44 -3.22 1.75
CA MET A 24 2.07 -3.53 1.37
C MET A 24 2.02 -4.89 0.71
N GLN A 25 1.13 -5.77 1.17
CA GLN A 25 0.89 -7.07 0.58
C GLN A 25 -0.55 -7.11 0.07
N VAL A 26 -0.72 -7.51 -1.19
CA VAL A 26 -2.03 -7.76 -1.80
C VAL A 26 -2.15 -9.26 -1.99
N THR A 27 -3.18 -9.86 -1.41
CA THR A 27 -3.52 -11.28 -1.61
C THR A 27 -4.88 -11.40 -2.28
N ASP A 28 -5.25 -12.63 -2.61
CA ASP A 28 -6.57 -13.01 -3.09
C ASP A 28 -7.73 -12.59 -2.16
N ARG A 29 -7.46 -12.35 -0.87
CA ARG A 29 -8.49 -12.03 0.13
C ARG A 29 -8.28 -10.70 0.83
N ARG A 30 -7.06 -10.18 0.89
CA ARG A 30 -6.76 -9.04 1.77
C ARG A 30 -5.70 -8.11 1.22
N LEU A 31 -5.82 -6.84 1.62
CA LEU A 31 -4.79 -5.82 1.52
C LEU A 31 -4.20 -5.60 2.92
N HIS A 32 -2.90 -5.86 3.09
CA HIS A 32 -2.21 -5.75 4.38
C HIS A 32 -1.08 -4.73 4.32
N ILE A 33 -0.87 -4.04 5.45
CA ILE A 33 0.37 -3.34 5.75
C ILE A 33 1.09 -4.09 6.87
N VAL A 34 2.35 -4.42 6.62
CA VAL A 34 3.25 -4.98 7.62
C VAL A 34 4.50 -4.11 7.75
N TYR A 35 5.05 -4.05 8.96
CA TYR A 35 6.31 -3.41 9.26
C TYR A 35 7.38 -4.48 9.40
N VAL A 36 8.40 -4.42 8.57
CA VAL A 36 9.54 -5.33 8.65
C VAL A 36 10.69 -4.56 9.26
N SER A 37 11.03 -4.89 10.50
CA SER A 37 12.23 -4.32 11.13
C SER A 37 13.48 -4.82 10.37
N ARG A 38 14.50 -3.97 10.22
CA ARG A 38 15.79 -4.41 9.68
C ARG A 38 16.61 -4.90 10.87
N VAL A 39 17.07 -6.14 10.93
CA VAL A 39 18.11 -6.46 11.91
C VAL A 39 19.42 -6.03 11.29
N ARG A 40 20.22 -5.20 11.99
CA ARG A 40 21.62 -4.99 11.63
C ARG A 40 22.37 -6.29 11.89
N ALA A 41 22.21 -7.26 11.01
CA ALA A 41 23.05 -8.43 10.98
C ALA A 41 23.80 -8.41 9.65
N LEU A 42 25.11 -8.58 9.73
CA LEU A 42 26.00 -8.90 8.60
C LEU A 42 25.50 -10.10 7.75
N SER A 43 24.49 -10.84 8.24
CA SER A 43 23.84 -11.99 7.59
C SER A 43 22.63 -11.67 6.70
N GLY A 44 22.21 -10.40 6.58
CA GLY A 44 21.15 -9.99 5.65
C GLY A 44 19.72 -10.46 5.97
N GLN A 45 19.48 -11.00 7.17
CA GLN A 45 18.16 -11.55 7.52
C GLN A 45 17.14 -10.47 7.90
N PRO A 46 15.92 -10.51 7.35
CA PRO A 46 14.82 -9.64 7.77
C PRO A 46 14.53 -9.80 9.27
N GLY A 47 14.23 -8.70 9.94
CA GLY A 47 13.82 -8.73 11.34
C GLY A 47 12.37 -9.13 11.54
N PRO A 48 11.90 -9.11 12.81
CA PRO A 48 10.50 -9.30 13.15
C PRO A 48 9.54 -8.49 12.26
N VAL A 49 8.43 -9.14 11.90
CA VAL A 49 7.35 -8.57 11.10
C VAL A 49 6.16 -8.27 12.02
N GLU A 50 5.70 -7.03 12.00
CA GLU A 50 4.53 -6.59 12.76
C GLU A 50 3.37 -6.21 11.82
N ALA A 51 2.15 -6.63 12.15
CA ALA A 51 0.97 -6.22 11.39
C ALA A 51 0.58 -4.78 11.73
N GLY A 52 0.55 -3.91 10.73
CA GLY A 52 0.16 -2.50 10.87
C GLY A 52 -1.33 -2.28 10.67
N TRP A 53 -1.87 -2.82 9.58
CA TRP A 53 -3.26 -2.68 9.18
C TRP A 53 -3.65 -3.76 8.17
N ALA A 54 -4.94 -4.10 8.10
CA ALA A 54 -5.48 -5.03 7.12
C ALA A 54 -6.93 -4.69 6.79
N THR A 55 -7.33 -4.96 5.55
CA THR A 55 -8.74 -4.99 5.14
C THR A 55 -8.98 -6.15 4.17
N ASP A 56 -10.24 -6.56 4.04
CA ASP A 56 -10.67 -7.47 2.98
C ASP A 56 -10.49 -6.80 1.61
N ILE A 57 -9.99 -7.53 0.61
CA ILE A 57 -9.75 -6.99 -0.72
C ILE A 57 -11.05 -6.51 -1.39
N ARG A 58 -12.20 -7.09 -1.03
CA ARG A 58 -13.53 -6.65 -1.50
C ARG A 58 -13.90 -5.24 -1.04
N ASN A 59 -13.21 -4.71 -0.03
CA ASN A 59 -13.39 -3.33 0.41
C ASN A 59 -12.61 -2.33 -0.46
N VAL A 60 -11.72 -2.80 -1.35
CA VAL A 60 -11.04 -1.97 -2.34
C VAL A 60 -11.87 -1.97 -3.62
N THR A 61 -12.28 -0.78 -4.05
CA THR A 61 -13.15 -0.63 -5.23
C THR A 61 -12.34 -0.46 -6.50
N TRP A 62 -11.22 0.26 -6.46
CA TRP A 62 -10.35 0.48 -7.61
C TRP A 62 -8.95 0.88 -7.15
N ILE A 63 -7.97 0.64 -8.02
CA ILE A 63 -6.64 1.24 -7.94
C ILE A 63 -6.37 2.03 -9.22
N ARG A 64 -5.75 3.21 -9.08
CA ARG A 64 -5.29 4.00 -10.21
C ARG A 64 -3.78 4.21 -10.13
N ASP A 65 -3.11 3.93 -11.24
CA ASP A 65 -1.71 4.31 -11.43
C ASP A 65 -1.61 5.82 -11.70
N ARG A 66 -0.88 6.54 -10.84
CA ARG A 66 -0.59 7.98 -10.95
C ARG A 66 0.89 8.24 -11.20
N SER A 67 1.59 7.30 -11.83
CA SER A 67 2.98 7.46 -12.26
C SER A 67 3.17 8.61 -13.26
N ASP A 68 2.09 9.13 -13.85
CA ASP A 68 2.08 10.38 -14.63
C ASP A 68 2.35 11.63 -13.78
N VAL A 69 2.07 11.60 -12.48
CA VAL A 69 2.32 12.69 -11.53
C VAL A 69 3.69 12.53 -10.88
N VAL A 70 3.89 11.39 -10.22
CA VAL A 70 5.16 11.00 -9.58
C VAL A 70 5.30 9.50 -9.78
N GLY A 71 6.41 9.06 -10.37
CA GLY A 71 6.65 7.63 -10.61
C GLY A 71 6.50 6.82 -9.31
N GLY A 72 5.62 5.82 -9.32
CA GLY A 72 5.32 4.98 -8.16
C GLY A 72 4.12 5.44 -7.30
N ASP A 73 3.50 6.57 -7.62
CA ASP A 73 2.25 6.98 -6.96
C ASP A 73 1.06 6.17 -7.44
N HIS A 74 0.24 5.75 -6.49
CA HIS A 74 -1.01 5.05 -6.73
C HIS A 74 -2.11 5.64 -5.87
N GLU A 75 -3.32 5.72 -6.42
CA GLU A 75 -4.52 6.04 -5.66
C GLU A 75 -5.31 4.75 -5.42
N ILE A 76 -5.75 4.54 -4.18
CA ILE A 76 -6.56 3.39 -3.79
C ILE A 76 -7.91 3.91 -3.31
N GLY A 77 -8.99 3.51 -4.00
CA GLY A 77 -10.36 3.83 -3.65
C GLY A 77 -11.05 2.68 -2.92
N PHE A 78 -11.87 3.02 -1.92
CA PHE A 78 -12.58 2.07 -1.08
C PHE A 78 -14.10 2.13 -1.26
N VAL A 79 -14.78 1.07 -0.83
CA VAL A 79 -16.24 0.94 -0.94
C VAL A 79 -17.03 2.00 -0.16
N ASP A 80 -16.41 2.62 0.85
CA ASP A 80 -16.99 3.72 1.62
C ASP A 80 -16.82 5.08 0.95
N GLY A 81 -16.32 5.12 -0.30
CA GLY A 81 -16.07 6.34 -1.06
C GLY A 81 -14.79 7.08 -0.67
N SER A 82 -14.11 6.66 0.41
CA SER A 82 -12.81 7.22 0.78
C SER A 82 -11.71 6.73 -0.16
N TRP A 83 -10.68 7.54 -0.36
CA TRP A 83 -9.49 7.17 -1.14
C TRP A 83 -8.24 7.80 -0.54
N CYS A 84 -7.06 7.25 -0.86
CA CYS A 84 -5.78 7.85 -0.51
C CYS A 84 -4.71 7.59 -1.58
N THR A 85 -3.78 8.53 -1.69
CA THR A 85 -2.54 8.37 -2.45
C THR A 85 -1.51 7.64 -1.60
N VAL A 86 -0.82 6.69 -2.20
CA VAL A 86 0.28 5.93 -1.61
C VAL A 86 1.45 5.93 -2.59
N HIS A 87 2.66 6.02 -2.03
CA HIS A 87 3.89 6.02 -2.82
C HIS A 87 4.69 4.75 -2.54
N PHE A 88 5.06 4.01 -3.59
CA PHE A 88 5.83 2.78 -3.47
C PHE A 88 7.21 2.91 -4.12
N TRP A 89 8.27 2.87 -3.30
CA TRP A 89 9.65 2.85 -3.76
C TRP A 89 10.07 1.42 -4.15
N GLY A 90 10.27 1.09 -5.43
CA GLY A 90 10.89 -0.18 -5.83
C GLY A 90 10.64 -0.67 -7.27
N GLN A 91 11.35 -1.73 -7.69
CA GLN A 91 11.16 -2.47 -8.96
C GLN A 91 10.14 -3.61 -8.75
N GLY A 92 9.01 -3.60 -9.46
CA GLY A 92 7.89 -4.57 -9.26
C GLY A 92 6.47 -3.98 -9.31
N TRP A 93 6.36 -2.66 -9.51
CA TRP A 93 5.17 -1.81 -9.38
C TRP A 93 4.09 -2.04 -10.45
N SER A 94 4.46 -2.41 -11.68
CA SER A 94 3.50 -2.66 -12.77
C SER A 94 2.55 -3.83 -12.51
N ARG A 95 2.96 -4.81 -11.69
CA ARG A 95 2.13 -5.98 -11.33
C ARG A 95 1.25 -5.76 -10.10
N MET A 96 1.50 -4.70 -9.32
CA MET A 96 0.77 -4.49 -8.07
C MET A 96 -0.67 -4.07 -8.34
N SER A 97 -0.88 -3.18 -9.32
CA SER A 97 -2.21 -2.79 -9.75
C SER A 97 -2.98 -3.95 -10.40
N ASP A 98 -2.28 -4.94 -10.99
CA ASP A 98 -2.87 -6.19 -11.51
C ASP A 98 -3.41 -7.11 -10.41
N ALA A 99 -2.97 -6.92 -9.16
CA ALA A 99 -3.50 -7.67 -8.03
C ALA A 99 -4.89 -7.19 -7.58
N PHE A 100 -5.39 -6.09 -8.15
CA PHE A 100 -6.71 -5.54 -7.84
C PHE A 100 -7.72 -5.89 -8.92
N PRO A 101 -8.97 -6.19 -8.53
CA PRO A 101 -10.01 -6.60 -9.48
C PRO A 101 -10.40 -5.50 -10.47
N LEU A 102 -10.23 -4.23 -10.10
CA LEU A 102 -10.48 -3.07 -10.97
C LEU A 102 -9.28 -2.13 -10.96
N ARG A 103 -8.65 -1.99 -12.12
CA ARG A 103 -7.51 -1.12 -12.37
C ARG A 103 -7.92 0.01 -13.32
N LEU A 104 -7.51 1.22 -12.98
CA LEU A 104 -7.75 2.44 -13.75
C LEU A 104 -6.41 3.00 -14.25
N GLY A 105 -6.41 3.49 -15.49
CA GLY A 105 -5.39 4.38 -16.01
C GLY A 105 -5.56 5.82 -15.48
N HIS A 106 -4.54 6.65 -15.72
CA HIS A 106 -4.51 8.04 -15.25
C HIS A 106 -5.63 8.92 -15.83
N LEU A 107 -6.19 8.57 -17.00
CA LEU A 107 -7.29 9.29 -17.66
C LEU A 107 -8.68 8.71 -17.36
N ASP A 108 -8.75 7.51 -16.78
CA ASP A 108 -10.02 6.87 -16.51
C ASP A 108 -10.76 7.63 -15.41
N ARG A 109 -12.08 7.73 -15.52
CA ARG A 109 -12.89 8.39 -14.48
C ARG A 109 -12.95 7.54 -13.22
N ILE A 110 -12.97 8.18 -12.04
CA ILE A 110 -13.23 7.48 -10.77
C ILE A 110 -14.69 6.98 -10.80
N PRO A 111 -14.93 5.68 -10.61
CA PRO A 111 -16.29 5.17 -10.45
C PRO A 111 -16.98 5.79 -9.22
N ASN A 112 -18.25 6.15 -9.36
CA ASN A 112 -19.12 6.59 -8.26
C ASN A 112 -18.72 7.88 -7.52
N GLN A 113 -17.83 8.71 -8.07
CA GLN A 113 -17.73 10.11 -7.65
C GLN A 113 -18.81 10.91 -8.38
N ARG A 114 -19.92 11.16 -7.67
CA ARG A 114 -20.89 12.21 -8.02
C ARG A 114 -20.60 13.44 -7.19
#